data_AF-A0A7N6AVU0-F1
#
_entry.id   AF-A0A7N6AVU0-F1
#
_cell.length_a   1.000
_cell.length_b   1.000
_cell.length_c   1.000
_cell.angle_alpha   90.00
_cell.angle_beta   90.00
_cell.angle_gamma   90.00
#
_symmetry.space_group_name_H-M   'P 1'
#
loop_
_entity.id
_entity.type
_entity.pdbx_description
1 polymer ?
#
loop_
_entity_poly.entity_id
_entity_poly.type
_entity_poly.pdbx_seq_one_letter_code
_entity_poly.pdbx_strand_id
1 'polypeptide(L)'
;MVMPSVCLILSATLSVIPNRSQFFRYEHFTLRCEVPGVLSNWTVRRNTSSKIAEPCEGGFGDLQNSSCIMKNTYPSDSGVYWCESDGGEELSNAVNITVTAGKVILESPALPLTKEDEVTFHCTYKGRYEAQSRSNFNTTFYRNDVLIRSELQGHMTVKAQEGFYKCQHPKEGESPVSWLAVTAPKLSISPNRCHFFEHEHITLSCDVSGASSRWTVKRNTSSKISESCEGGFGDPHRSSCILKDVGPSDSGVYWCESEGGKELSNAVNITVSVKYKVLSVSATPPTCPPLMSLPTLLCIVLVLILYTAIIIVCVYAYRRWIRARAERRIYEQLTLA
;
A
#
# COMPACT_ATOMS: atom_id res chain seq x y z
N MET A 1 -20.47 2.55 -34.50
CA MET A 1 -20.79 2.16 -33.12
C MET A 1 -19.50 1.69 -32.48
N VAL A 2 -18.94 2.53 -31.63
CA VAL A 2 -17.64 2.33 -31.00
C VAL A 2 -17.83 1.30 -29.89
N MET A 3 -17.14 0.17 -29.98
CA MET A 3 -17.11 -0.82 -28.90
C MET A 3 -16.46 -0.16 -27.69
N PRO A 4 -17.08 -0.16 -26.50
CA PRO A 4 -16.37 0.23 -25.29
C PRO A 4 -15.29 -0.82 -25.07
N SER A 5 -14.04 -0.44 -25.33
CA SER A 5 -12.86 -1.24 -25.02
C SER A 5 -12.92 -1.57 -23.54
N VAL A 6 -13.06 -2.86 -23.23
CA VAL A 6 -13.08 -3.39 -21.87
C VAL A 6 -11.71 -3.08 -21.27
N CYS A 7 -11.65 -2.02 -20.46
CA CYS A 7 -10.45 -1.66 -19.71
C CYS A 7 -10.22 -2.77 -18.66
N LEU A 8 -9.26 -3.64 -18.95
CA LEU A 8 -8.66 -4.50 -17.93
C LEU A 8 -7.87 -3.56 -17.01
N ILE A 9 -8.45 -3.24 -15.84
CA ILE A 9 -7.80 -2.44 -14.81
C ILE A 9 -6.64 -3.27 -14.26
N LEU A 10 -5.45 -3.07 -14.81
CA LEU A 10 -4.22 -3.73 -14.39
C LEU A 10 -3.45 -2.76 -13.51
N SER A 11 -3.54 -2.92 -12.19
CA SER A 11 -2.78 -2.09 -11.26
C SER A 11 -1.29 -2.38 -11.38
N ALA A 12 -0.49 -1.37 -11.73
CA ALA A 12 0.97 -1.48 -11.71
C ALA A 12 1.52 -1.46 -10.27
N THR A 13 2.67 -2.11 -10.09
CA THR A 13 3.47 -2.06 -8.87
C THR A 13 4.81 -1.41 -9.18
N LEU A 14 5.19 -0.38 -8.44
CA LEU A 14 6.52 0.20 -8.49
C LEU A 14 7.48 -0.62 -7.63
N SER A 15 8.58 -1.10 -8.21
CA SER A 15 9.69 -1.76 -7.52
C SER A 15 10.97 -0.91 -7.55
N VAL A 16 11.80 -1.05 -6.50
CA VAL A 16 13.08 -0.34 -6.33
C VAL A 16 14.23 -1.36 -6.31
N ILE A 17 15.26 -1.12 -7.10
CA ILE A 17 16.44 -2.00 -7.21
C ILE A 17 17.71 -1.20 -6.93
N PRO A 18 18.50 -1.57 -5.90
CA PRO A 18 18.22 -2.59 -4.89
C PRO A 18 17.01 -2.22 -4.01
N ASN A 19 16.35 -3.21 -3.38
CA ASN A 19 15.18 -3.00 -2.53
C ASN A 19 15.57 -2.32 -1.19
N ARG A 20 15.85 -1.01 -1.27
CA ARG A 20 16.27 -0.16 -0.15
C ARG A 20 15.56 1.20 -0.26
N SER A 21 15.18 1.78 0.86
CA SER A 21 14.58 3.13 0.91
C SER A 21 15.59 4.25 1.17
N GLN A 22 16.84 3.92 1.53
CA GLN A 22 17.90 4.89 1.78
C GLN A 22 19.10 4.65 0.88
N PHE A 23 19.69 5.74 0.38
CA PHE A 23 20.88 5.72 -0.46
C PHE A 23 21.86 6.82 -0.04
N PHE A 24 23.15 6.58 -0.23
CA PHE A 24 24.15 7.64 -0.13
C PHE A 24 24.10 8.54 -1.36
N ARG A 25 24.52 9.80 -1.19
CA ARG A 25 24.86 10.66 -2.33
C ARG A 25 25.79 9.93 -3.31
N TYR A 26 25.57 10.13 -4.60
CA TYR A 26 26.28 9.49 -5.71
C TYR A 26 26.06 7.97 -5.84
N GLU A 27 25.13 7.38 -5.08
CA GLU A 27 24.65 6.04 -5.42
C GLU A 27 23.62 6.09 -6.55
N HIS A 28 23.45 4.93 -7.16
CA HIS A 28 22.44 4.71 -8.18
C HIS A 28 21.37 3.75 -7.68
N PHE A 29 20.16 3.91 -8.20
CA PHE A 29 19.09 2.94 -8.04
C PHE A 29 18.19 2.96 -9.28
N THR A 30 17.43 1.89 -9.44
CA THR A 30 16.52 1.70 -10.56
C THR A 30 15.09 1.58 -10.04
N LEU A 31 14.17 2.26 -10.70
CA LEU A 31 12.73 2.17 -10.47
C LEU A 31 12.08 1.45 -11.65
N ARG A 32 11.17 0.52 -11.39
CA ARG A 32 10.46 -0.25 -12.42
C ARG A 32 8.98 -0.31 -12.13
N CYS A 33 8.17 -0.14 -13.16
CA CYS A 33 6.73 -0.41 -13.11
C CYS A 33 6.49 -1.85 -13.57
N GLU A 34 6.02 -2.70 -12.68
CA GLU A 34 5.64 -4.07 -12.95
C GLU A 34 4.14 -4.13 -13.21
N VAL A 35 3.75 -4.50 -14.43
CA VAL A 35 2.34 -4.60 -14.86
C VAL A 35 2.05 -6.06 -15.21
N PRO A 36 1.01 -6.68 -14.63
CA PRO A 36 0.57 -8.00 -15.07
C PRO A 36 -0.10 -7.89 -16.46
N GLY A 37 0.40 -8.54 -17.51
CA GLY A 37 -0.28 -8.60 -18.83
C GLY A 37 0.23 -7.61 -19.89
N VAL A 38 -0.61 -7.25 -20.87
CA VAL A 38 -0.20 -6.50 -22.07
C VAL A 38 -0.05 -5.00 -21.80
N LEU A 39 1.20 -4.54 -21.91
CA LEU A 39 1.74 -3.20 -22.21
C LEU A 39 0.73 -2.03 -22.24
N SER A 40 0.26 -1.59 -21.08
CA SER A 40 -0.01 -0.15 -20.89
C SER A 40 1.33 0.54 -20.69
N ASN A 41 1.53 1.73 -21.26
CA ASN A 41 2.72 2.52 -20.90
C ASN A 41 2.46 3.13 -19.52
N TRP A 42 3.45 3.00 -18.64
CA TRP A 42 3.44 3.58 -17.30
C TRP A 42 4.65 4.49 -17.18
N THR A 43 4.41 5.69 -16.66
CA THR A 43 5.47 6.69 -16.45
C THR A 43 5.83 6.73 -14.98
N VAL A 44 7.11 6.52 -14.66
CA VAL A 44 7.61 6.77 -13.31
C VAL A 44 7.62 8.28 -13.06
N ARG A 45 6.99 8.70 -11.95
CA ARG A 45 6.96 10.09 -11.48
C ARG A 45 7.51 10.22 -10.08
N ARG A 46 7.87 11.44 -9.71
CA ARG A 46 8.28 11.77 -8.34
C ARG A 46 7.78 13.13 -7.86
N ASN A 47 7.67 13.23 -6.54
CA ASN A 47 7.59 14.47 -5.78
C ASN A 47 8.85 14.63 -4.94
N THR A 48 9.56 15.74 -5.11
CA THR A 48 10.67 16.15 -4.25
C THR A 48 10.30 17.45 -3.53
N SER A 49 11.23 18.00 -2.75
CA SER A 49 11.01 19.29 -2.08
C SER A 49 10.81 20.48 -3.03
N SER A 50 11.22 20.36 -4.29
CA SER A 50 11.20 21.46 -5.28
C SER A 50 10.41 21.17 -6.55
N LYS A 51 10.06 19.91 -6.80
CA LYS A 51 9.39 19.45 -8.02
C LYS A 51 8.19 18.57 -7.67
N ILE A 52 7.09 18.77 -8.38
CA ILE A 52 5.86 18.01 -8.20
C ILE A 52 5.56 17.24 -9.49
N ALA A 53 5.26 15.95 -9.35
CA ALA A 53 4.89 15.02 -10.41
C ALA A 53 5.85 15.05 -11.60
N GLU A 54 7.15 15.21 -11.34
CA GLU A 54 8.19 15.24 -12.36
C GLU A 54 8.32 13.84 -12.98
N PRO A 55 8.24 13.70 -14.32
CA PRO A 55 8.38 12.40 -14.98
C PRO A 55 9.86 11.98 -15.07
N CYS A 56 10.11 10.69 -15.22
CA CYS A 56 11.47 10.19 -15.42
C CYS A 56 12.05 10.61 -16.76
N GLU A 57 11.41 10.22 -17.88
CA GLU A 57 11.87 10.56 -19.22
C GLU A 57 11.83 12.07 -19.46
N GLY A 58 12.95 12.64 -19.89
CA GLY A 58 13.09 14.09 -20.08
C GLY A 58 13.04 14.92 -18.78
N GLY A 59 12.98 14.27 -17.63
CA GLY A 59 12.97 14.90 -16.31
C GLY A 59 14.17 14.46 -15.48
N PHE A 60 13.94 13.60 -14.49
CA PHE A 60 14.91 13.38 -13.42
C PHE A 60 15.83 12.17 -13.56
N GLY A 61 15.51 11.23 -14.45
CA GLY A 61 16.21 9.96 -14.56
C GLY A 61 16.37 9.52 -16.01
N ASP A 62 17.20 8.50 -16.22
CA ASP A 62 17.41 7.94 -17.55
C ASP A 62 16.43 6.80 -17.79
N LEU A 63 15.57 6.92 -18.80
CA LEU A 63 14.67 5.84 -19.22
C LEU A 63 15.44 4.80 -20.05
N GLN A 64 15.53 3.56 -19.57
CA GLN A 64 16.14 2.42 -20.27
C GLN A 64 15.30 1.16 -20.08
N ASN A 65 14.85 0.53 -21.18
CA ASN A 65 14.04 -0.70 -21.15
C ASN A 65 12.89 -0.66 -20.12
N SER A 66 12.06 0.39 -20.17
CA SER A 66 10.94 0.63 -19.23
C SER A 66 11.35 0.73 -17.75
N SER A 67 12.62 0.96 -17.47
CA SER A 67 13.17 1.23 -16.14
C SER A 67 13.65 2.66 -16.07
N CYS A 68 13.40 3.34 -14.95
CA CYS A 68 13.93 4.66 -14.67
C CYS A 68 15.20 4.53 -13.82
N ILE A 69 16.34 4.95 -14.36
CA ILE A 69 17.64 4.80 -13.70
C ILE A 69 18.11 6.15 -13.15
N MET A 70 18.31 6.20 -11.83
CA MET A 70 18.96 7.29 -11.14
C MET A 70 20.45 6.99 -11.03
N LYS A 71 21.32 7.67 -11.80
CA LYS A 71 22.77 7.37 -11.80
C LYS A 71 23.55 8.05 -10.67
N ASN A 72 23.30 9.35 -10.45
CA ASN A 72 24.05 10.18 -9.50
C ASN A 72 23.07 10.94 -8.62
N THR A 73 22.68 10.31 -7.51
CA THR A 73 21.68 10.87 -6.61
C THR A 73 22.25 11.93 -5.66
N TYR A 74 21.45 12.96 -5.38
CA TYR A 74 21.72 14.02 -4.41
C TYR A 74 20.62 14.09 -3.36
N PRO A 75 20.85 14.73 -2.19
CA PRO A 75 19.80 14.89 -1.19
C PRO A 75 18.51 15.53 -1.69
N SER A 76 18.59 16.38 -2.72
CA SER A 76 17.43 16.99 -3.41
C SER A 76 16.56 16.00 -4.17
N ASP A 77 17.08 14.81 -4.47
CA ASP A 77 16.32 13.72 -5.08
C ASP A 77 15.49 12.93 -4.05
N SER A 78 15.63 13.22 -2.74
CA SER A 78 14.77 12.60 -1.74
C SER A 78 13.32 12.98 -1.96
N GLY A 79 12.42 12.00 -1.88
CA GLY A 79 11.04 12.20 -2.28
C GLY A 79 10.20 10.94 -2.38
N VAL A 80 8.97 11.14 -2.83
CA VAL A 80 7.99 10.07 -3.05
C VAL A 80 7.94 9.75 -4.54
N TYR A 81 8.01 8.47 -4.88
CA TYR A 81 8.05 7.95 -6.24
C TYR A 81 6.88 6.99 -6.48
N TRP A 82 6.28 7.02 -7.67
CA TRP A 82 5.17 6.13 -8.08
C TRP A 82 5.17 5.95 -9.62
N CYS A 83 4.41 4.98 -10.10
CA CYS A 83 4.06 4.80 -11.50
C CYS A 83 2.66 5.36 -11.76
N GLU A 84 2.50 6.07 -12.87
CA GLU A 84 1.24 6.62 -13.33
C GLU A 84 0.92 6.09 -14.73
N SER A 85 -0.33 5.70 -14.96
CA SER A 85 -0.80 5.22 -16.27
C SER A 85 -0.90 6.34 -17.29
N ASP A 86 -0.85 5.98 -18.58
CA ASP A 86 -1.22 6.90 -19.67
C ASP A 86 -2.63 7.46 -19.41
N GLY A 87 -2.74 8.78 -19.27
CA GLY A 87 -4.00 9.48 -18.93
C GLY A 87 -4.18 9.86 -17.46
N GLY A 88 -3.33 9.36 -16.55
CA GLY A 88 -3.32 9.76 -15.13
C GLY A 88 -4.48 9.23 -14.29
N GLU A 89 -5.24 8.26 -14.81
CA GLU A 89 -6.40 7.67 -14.12
C GLU A 89 -6.00 6.66 -13.05
N GLU A 90 -4.85 5.99 -13.21
CA GLU A 90 -4.36 4.96 -12.29
C GLU A 90 -2.96 5.27 -11.76
N LEU A 91 -2.76 4.97 -10.47
CA LEU A 91 -1.50 5.15 -9.74
C LEU A 91 -1.10 3.82 -9.08
N SER A 92 0.19 3.49 -9.13
CA SER A 92 0.75 2.35 -8.39
C SER A 92 0.88 2.65 -6.89
N ASN A 93 1.46 1.70 -6.14
CA ASN A 93 2.05 2.03 -4.83
C ASN A 93 3.08 3.17 -4.95
N ALA A 94 3.22 3.91 -3.86
CA ALA A 94 4.21 4.97 -3.72
C ALA A 94 5.29 4.54 -2.73
N VAL A 95 6.54 4.88 -3.03
CA VAL A 95 7.71 4.60 -2.18
C VAL A 95 8.40 5.90 -1.80
N ASN A 96 8.86 6.01 -0.55
CA ASN A 96 9.63 7.15 -0.09
C ASN A 96 11.12 6.79 -0.10
N ILE A 97 11.91 7.56 -0.86
CA ILE A 97 13.36 7.37 -0.98
C ILE A 97 14.07 8.55 -0.33
N THR A 98 15.04 8.24 0.53
CA THR A 98 15.90 9.22 1.18
C THR A 98 17.32 9.10 0.66
N VAL A 99 17.85 10.18 0.09
CA VAL A 99 19.25 10.29 -0.31
C VAL A 99 19.98 11.16 0.71
N THR A 100 20.98 10.61 1.38
CA THR A 100 21.68 11.33 2.45
C THR A 100 23.06 11.83 2.03
N ALA A 101 23.42 13.02 2.50
CA ALA A 101 24.80 13.50 2.50
C ALA A 101 25.59 13.06 3.74
N GLY A 102 24.93 12.41 4.70
CA GLY A 102 25.53 11.79 5.86
C GLY A 102 26.34 10.55 5.50
N LYS A 103 26.96 9.94 6.51
CA LYS A 103 27.86 8.79 6.35
C LYS A 103 27.24 7.46 6.76
N VAL A 104 26.05 7.47 7.34
CA VAL A 104 25.36 6.27 7.83
C VAL A 104 23.98 6.18 7.19
N ILE A 105 23.60 4.99 6.72
CA ILE A 105 22.23 4.66 6.28
C ILE A 105 21.77 3.38 6.95
N LEU A 106 20.45 3.26 7.07
CA LEU A 106 19.77 2.01 7.36
C LEU A 106 19.25 1.42 6.05
N GLU A 107 19.72 0.24 5.69
CA GLU A 107 19.18 -0.52 4.57
C GLU A 107 17.90 -1.23 5.02
N SER A 108 16.78 -0.53 4.87
CA SER A 108 15.43 -1.09 5.04
C SER A 108 14.74 -1.26 3.70
N PRO A 109 13.87 -2.27 3.52
CA PRO A 109 13.08 -2.46 2.31
C PRO A 109 12.30 -1.20 1.91
N ALA A 110 12.21 -0.93 0.60
CA ALA A 110 11.41 0.17 0.07
C ALA A 110 9.92 -0.18 -0.06
N LEU A 111 9.62 -1.47 -0.15
CA LEU A 111 8.26 -1.99 -0.25
C LEU A 111 7.76 -2.46 1.12
N PRO A 112 6.45 -2.35 1.37
CA PRO A 112 5.84 -2.89 2.58
C PRO A 112 6.14 -4.39 2.72
N LEU A 113 6.16 -4.86 3.95
CA LEU A 113 6.25 -6.30 4.26
C LEU A 113 4.93 -6.79 4.83
N THR A 114 4.69 -8.09 4.76
CA THR A 114 3.54 -8.68 5.44
C THR A 114 3.86 -8.86 6.92
N LYS A 115 2.83 -8.86 7.75
CA LYS A 115 2.98 -9.21 9.16
C LYS A 115 3.68 -10.57 9.30
N GLU A 116 4.54 -10.70 10.30
CA GLU A 116 5.35 -11.89 10.60
C GLU A 116 6.48 -12.21 9.61
N ASP A 117 6.62 -11.48 8.49
CA ASP A 117 7.80 -11.61 7.64
C ASP A 117 9.07 -11.27 8.43
N GLU A 118 10.16 -11.99 8.18
CA GLU A 118 11.46 -11.62 8.73
C GLU A 118 12.13 -10.57 7.85
N VAL A 119 12.61 -9.50 8.48
CA VAL A 119 13.38 -8.45 7.83
C VAL A 119 14.76 -8.38 8.42
N THR A 120 15.77 -8.35 7.55
CA THR A 120 17.15 -8.09 7.93
C THR A 120 17.49 -6.65 7.59
N PHE A 121 17.75 -5.86 8.62
CA PHE A 121 18.26 -4.50 8.49
C PHE A 121 19.78 -4.52 8.49
N HIS A 122 20.40 -3.82 7.55
CA HIS A 122 21.83 -3.56 7.57
C HIS A 122 22.10 -2.09 7.90
N CYS A 123 22.99 -1.83 8.85
CA CYS A 123 23.52 -0.51 9.09
C CYS A 123 24.80 -0.35 8.30
N THR A 124 24.82 0.63 7.41
CA THR A 124 25.91 0.79 6.45
C THR A 124 26.57 2.15 6.68
N TYR A 125 27.90 2.16 6.71
CA TYR A 125 28.74 3.34 6.81
C TYR A 125 29.53 3.55 5.51
N LYS A 126 29.64 4.79 5.03
CA LYS A 126 30.48 5.15 3.89
C LYS A 126 31.20 6.47 4.17
N GLY A 127 32.53 6.43 4.20
CA GLY A 127 33.34 7.64 4.28
C GLY A 127 33.16 8.52 3.03
N ARG A 128 33.32 9.84 3.20
CA ARG A 128 33.06 10.84 2.15
C ARG A 128 33.78 10.59 0.81
N TYR A 129 34.97 10.00 0.90
CA TYR A 129 35.83 9.71 -0.25
C TYR A 129 36.06 8.20 -0.45
N GLU A 130 35.32 7.36 0.29
CA GLU A 130 35.44 5.92 0.17
C GLU A 130 34.52 5.42 -0.95
N ALA A 131 35.07 4.62 -1.86
CA ALA A 131 34.31 4.04 -2.96
C ALA A 131 33.30 2.98 -2.46
N GLN A 132 33.68 2.21 -1.43
CA GLN A 132 32.91 1.12 -0.88
C GLN A 132 32.37 1.48 0.50
N SER A 133 31.16 1.04 0.78
CA SER A 133 30.58 1.10 2.11
C SER A 133 31.00 -0.11 2.97
N ARG A 134 30.85 0.00 4.29
CA ARG A 134 31.13 -1.05 5.27
C ARG A 134 29.89 -1.26 6.14
N SER A 135 29.64 -2.49 6.55
CA SER A 135 28.51 -2.85 7.42
C SER A 135 28.90 -3.72 8.61
N ASN A 136 30.13 -4.23 8.69
CA ASN A 136 30.58 -5.08 9.79
C ASN A 136 31.20 -4.26 10.93
N PHE A 137 30.36 -3.59 11.72
CA PHE A 137 30.75 -2.82 12.90
C PHE A 137 29.67 -2.88 13.98
N ASN A 138 30.06 -2.62 15.23
CA ASN A 138 29.10 -2.51 16.34
C ASN A 138 28.12 -1.38 16.07
N THR A 139 26.82 -1.66 15.98
CA THR A 139 25.79 -0.66 15.74
C THR A 139 24.64 -0.83 16.72
N THR A 140 23.90 0.24 16.96
CA THR A 140 22.71 0.21 17.80
C THR A 140 21.47 0.49 16.97
N PHE A 141 20.44 -0.35 17.08
CA PHE A 141 19.21 -0.23 16.33
C PHE A 141 18.06 0.29 17.19
N TYR A 142 17.27 1.18 16.62
CA TYR A 142 16.13 1.82 17.27
C TYR A 142 14.86 1.64 16.44
N ARG A 143 13.72 1.55 17.11
CA ARG A 143 12.38 1.69 16.53
C ARG A 143 11.58 2.70 17.33
N ASN A 144 11.02 3.70 16.65
CA ASN A 144 10.28 4.80 17.27
C ASN A 144 11.09 5.45 18.40
N ASP A 145 12.39 5.67 18.14
CA ASP A 145 13.40 6.16 19.09
C ASP A 145 13.62 5.30 20.35
N VAL A 146 13.02 4.11 20.42
CA VAL A 146 13.27 3.13 21.48
C VAL A 146 14.35 2.14 21.04
N LEU A 147 15.34 1.93 21.91
CA LEU A 147 16.40 0.94 21.71
C LEU A 147 15.80 -0.46 21.54
N ILE A 148 16.14 -1.12 20.43
CA ILE A 148 15.81 -2.54 20.22
C ILE A 148 16.94 -3.40 20.80
N ARG A 149 18.16 -3.23 20.28
CA ARG A 149 19.40 -3.90 20.70
C ARG A 149 20.61 -3.33 19.95
N SER A 150 21.81 -3.73 20.39
CA SER A 150 23.08 -3.49 19.70
C SER A 150 23.62 -4.78 19.08
N GLU A 151 24.21 -4.68 17.89
CA GLU A 151 24.70 -5.81 17.10
C GLU A 151 26.12 -5.58 16.62
N LEU A 152 27.00 -6.57 16.80
CA LEU A 152 28.42 -6.45 16.47
C LEU A 152 28.71 -6.54 14.96
N GLN A 153 27.84 -7.21 14.21
CA GLN A 153 28.00 -7.46 12.76
C GLN A 153 27.30 -6.39 11.90
N GLY A 154 26.80 -5.33 12.53
CA GLY A 154 26.09 -4.21 11.89
C GLY A 154 24.81 -4.60 11.13
N HIS A 155 24.25 -5.78 11.38
CA HIS A 155 22.96 -6.18 10.86
C HIS A 155 22.10 -6.78 11.96
N MET A 156 20.78 -6.70 11.80
CA MET A 156 19.82 -7.29 12.71
C MET A 156 18.66 -7.93 11.93
N THR A 157 18.27 -9.15 12.30
CA THR A 157 17.05 -9.77 11.77
C THR A 157 15.95 -9.74 12.83
N VAL A 158 14.76 -9.29 12.45
CA VAL A 158 13.59 -9.21 13.31
C VAL A 158 12.32 -9.53 12.54
N LYS A 159 11.26 -9.89 13.26
CA LYS A 159 9.92 -9.88 12.68
C LYS A 159 9.53 -8.46 12.29
N ALA A 160 9.00 -8.31 11.08
CA ALA A 160 8.51 -7.05 10.54
C ALA A 160 7.41 -6.50 11.44
N GLN A 161 7.65 -5.31 11.96
CA GLN A 161 6.72 -4.56 12.79
C GLN A 161 6.74 -3.14 12.29
N GLU A 162 5.56 -2.55 12.12
CA GLU A 162 5.46 -1.20 11.60
C GLU A 162 6.12 -0.18 12.55
N GLY A 163 6.83 0.78 11.97
CA GLY A 163 7.47 1.84 12.75
C GLY A 163 8.60 2.57 12.04
N PHE A 164 9.14 3.58 12.73
CA PHE A 164 10.31 4.34 12.30
C PHE A 164 11.58 3.68 12.80
N TYR A 165 12.37 3.10 11.90
CA TYR A 165 13.63 2.47 12.21
C TYR A 165 14.82 3.39 11.90
N LYS A 166 15.86 3.32 12.71
CA LYS A 166 17.18 3.93 12.44
C LYS A 166 18.28 3.10 13.10
N CYS A 167 19.51 3.24 12.61
CA CYS A 167 20.69 2.69 13.26
C CYS A 167 21.68 3.79 13.65
N GLN A 168 22.54 3.51 14.62
CA GLN A 168 23.54 4.44 15.12
C GLN A 168 24.93 3.82 15.05
N HIS A 169 25.78 4.45 14.24
CA HIS A 169 27.20 4.14 14.21
C HIS A 169 27.90 4.70 15.48
N PRO A 170 28.83 3.99 16.11
CA PRO A 170 29.43 4.37 17.40
C PRO A 170 30.12 5.74 17.42
N LYS A 171 30.61 6.19 16.26
CA LYS A 171 31.38 7.43 16.11
C LYS A 171 30.84 8.40 15.07
N GLU A 172 29.96 7.96 14.18
CA GLU A 172 29.64 8.70 12.94
C GLU A 172 28.19 9.19 12.93
N GLY A 173 27.45 8.94 14.03
CA GLY A 173 26.08 9.40 14.22
C GLY A 173 25.03 8.39 13.77
N GLU A 174 23.81 8.88 13.63
CA GLU A 174 22.62 8.10 13.28
C GLU A 174 22.35 8.13 11.77
N SER A 175 21.75 7.05 11.26
CA SER A 175 21.13 7.06 9.95
C SER A 175 19.91 7.99 9.93
N PRO A 176 19.46 8.45 8.74
CA PRO A 176 18.10 8.92 8.58
C PRO A 176 17.10 7.89 9.09
N VAL A 177 15.92 8.36 9.50
CA VAL A 177 14.79 7.49 9.86
C VAL A 177 14.20 6.85 8.60
N SER A 178 13.82 5.59 8.71
CA SER A 178 13.09 4.87 7.66
C SER A 178 11.77 4.35 8.20
N TRP A 179 10.68 4.60 7.49
CA TRP A 179 9.38 4.02 7.81
C TRP A 179 9.31 2.61 7.22
N LEU A 180 9.19 1.59 8.07
CA LEU A 180 8.83 0.24 7.63
C LEU A 180 7.31 0.11 7.71
N ALA A 181 6.65 0.10 6.56
CA ALA A 181 5.22 -0.21 6.48
C ALA A 181 4.99 -1.72 6.57
N VAL A 182 4.00 -2.13 7.36
CA VAL A 182 3.59 -3.54 7.42
C VAL A 182 2.13 -3.65 7.00
N THR A 183 1.88 -4.35 5.91
CA THR A 183 0.54 -4.54 5.37
C THR A 183 -0.09 -5.82 5.89
N ALA A 184 -1.41 -5.76 6.08
CA ALA A 184 -2.19 -6.97 6.25
C ALA A 184 -2.30 -7.71 4.89
N PRO A 185 -2.35 -9.04 4.89
CA PRO A 185 -2.61 -9.83 3.69
C PRO A 185 -3.94 -9.43 3.05
N LYS A 186 -3.97 -9.31 1.72
CA LYS A 186 -5.17 -8.91 0.97
C LYS A 186 -5.52 -9.94 -0.09
N LEU A 187 -6.78 -10.37 -0.14
CA LEU A 187 -7.35 -11.11 -1.26
C LEU A 187 -7.83 -10.11 -2.32
N SER A 188 -7.31 -10.23 -3.54
CA SER A 188 -7.77 -9.52 -4.73
C SER A 188 -8.48 -10.49 -5.70
N ILE A 189 -9.39 -9.95 -6.50
CA ILE A 189 -10.19 -10.69 -7.47
C ILE A 189 -9.99 -10.05 -8.85
N SER A 190 -9.76 -10.87 -9.86
CA SER A 190 -9.70 -10.46 -11.25
C SER A 190 -10.74 -11.22 -12.09
N PRO A 191 -11.62 -10.51 -12.83
CA PRO A 191 -11.81 -9.06 -12.83
C PRO A 191 -12.34 -8.54 -11.48
N ASN A 192 -12.06 -7.27 -11.14
CA ASN A 192 -12.38 -6.65 -9.83
C ASN A 192 -13.89 -6.38 -9.63
N ARG A 193 -14.67 -7.45 -9.59
CA ARG A 193 -16.13 -7.48 -9.42
C ARG A 193 -16.49 -8.66 -8.52
N CYS A 194 -17.63 -8.57 -7.86
CA CYS A 194 -18.12 -9.61 -6.95
C CYS A 194 -19.32 -10.39 -7.50
N HIS A 195 -19.81 -9.98 -8.66
CA HIS A 195 -20.94 -10.61 -9.33
C HIS A 195 -20.50 -11.08 -10.72
N PHE A 196 -20.64 -12.39 -10.93
CA PHE A 196 -20.25 -13.10 -12.13
C PHE A 196 -21.43 -13.87 -12.71
N PHE A 197 -21.29 -14.25 -13.97
CA PHE A 197 -22.22 -15.16 -14.63
C PHE A 197 -21.60 -16.54 -14.78
N GLU A 198 -22.43 -17.56 -14.95
CA GLU A 198 -21.97 -18.91 -15.23
C GLU A 198 -21.04 -18.95 -16.46
N HIS A 199 -20.06 -19.85 -16.43
CA HIS A 199 -19.02 -20.00 -17.45
C HIS A 199 -18.04 -18.82 -17.58
N GLU A 200 -18.06 -17.87 -16.64
CA GLU A 200 -17.00 -16.86 -16.52
C GLU A 200 -15.74 -17.42 -15.85
N HIS A 201 -14.63 -16.72 -16.07
CA HIS A 201 -13.32 -17.04 -15.49
C HIS A 201 -12.98 -16.02 -14.39
N ILE A 202 -12.57 -16.53 -13.23
CA ILE A 202 -12.20 -15.72 -12.06
C ILE A 202 -10.81 -16.13 -11.59
N THR A 203 -9.95 -15.14 -11.33
CA THR A 203 -8.68 -15.36 -10.62
C THR A 203 -8.75 -14.69 -9.25
N LEU A 204 -8.45 -15.47 -8.22
CA LEU A 204 -8.33 -15.02 -6.83
C LEU A 204 -6.85 -15.01 -6.47
N SER A 205 -6.34 -13.88 -5.98
CA SER A 205 -4.91 -13.73 -5.71
C SER A 205 -4.67 -13.16 -4.31
N CYS A 206 -3.84 -13.83 -3.53
CA CYS A 206 -3.35 -13.28 -2.26
C CYS A 206 -2.21 -12.30 -2.57
N ASP A 207 -2.48 -11.02 -2.39
CA ASP A 207 -1.51 -9.94 -2.43
C ASP A 207 -0.77 -9.91 -1.09
N VAL A 208 0.44 -10.47 -1.14
CA VAL A 208 1.34 -10.69 -0.01
C VAL A 208 2.70 -10.16 -0.44
N SER A 209 3.18 -9.13 0.23
CA SER A 209 4.48 -8.53 -0.10
C SER A 209 5.58 -9.37 0.55
N GLY A 210 6.32 -10.16 -0.24
CA GLY A 210 7.45 -10.97 0.26
C GLY A 210 7.56 -12.35 -0.40
N ALA A 211 8.67 -13.06 -0.12
CA ALA A 211 8.95 -14.40 -0.66
C ALA A 211 8.16 -15.54 0.03
N SER A 212 7.19 -15.23 0.89
CA SER A 212 6.45 -16.25 1.64
C SER A 212 5.35 -16.87 0.78
N SER A 213 5.73 -17.93 0.05
CA SER A 213 4.89 -18.74 -0.84
C SER A 213 3.87 -19.62 -0.11
N ARG A 214 3.28 -19.15 1.00
CA ARG A 214 2.59 -19.99 2.00
C ARG A 214 1.18 -19.52 2.34
N TRP A 215 0.50 -18.94 1.36
CA TRP A 215 -0.89 -18.50 1.45
C TRP A 215 -1.75 -19.32 0.53
N THR A 216 -2.86 -19.81 1.05
CA THR A 216 -3.79 -20.65 0.31
C THR A 216 -5.15 -19.98 0.25
N VAL A 217 -5.72 -19.89 -0.94
CA VAL A 217 -7.10 -19.41 -1.12
C VAL A 217 -8.05 -20.47 -0.60
N LYS A 218 -8.94 -20.05 0.31
CA LYS A 218 -10.01 -20.87 0.87
C LYS A 218 -11.38 -20.27 0.59
N ARG A 219 -12.40 -21.11 0.66
CA ARG A 219 -13.79 -20.69 0.49
C ARG A 219 -14.79 -21.41 1.39
N ASN A 220 -15.90 -20.73 1.62
CA ASN A 220 -17.15 -21.27 2.13
C ASN A 220 -18.22 -21.09 1.05
N THR A 221 -18.80 -22.20 0.58
CA THR A 221 -19.99 -22.20 -0.27
C THR A 221 -21.20 -22.71 0.51
N SER A 222 -22.35 -22.79 -0.14
CA SER A 222 -23.55 -23.37 0.46
C SER A 222 -23.41 -24.86 0.83
N SER A 223 -22.50 -25.58 0.18
CA SER A 223 -22.33 -27.03 0.33
C SER A 223 -21.02 -27.44 0.99
N LYS A 224 -19.98 -26.60 0.95
CA LYS A 224 -18.64 -26.91 1.48
C LYS A 224 -18.10 -25.77 2.32
N ILE A 225 -17.47 -26.11 3.43
CA ILE A 225 -16.92 -25.15 4.39
C ILE A 225 -15.40 -25.33 4.44
N SER A 226 -14.67 -24.21 4.39
CA SER A 226 -13.23 -24.12 4.48
C SER A 226 -12.52 -25.03 3.46
N GLU A 227 -13.06 -25.11 2.25
CA GLU A 227 -12.42 -25.83 1.16
C GLU A 227 -11.19 -25.05 0.70
N SER A 228 -10.06 -25.73 0.49
CA SER A 228 -8.83 -25.15 -0.05
C SER A 228 -8.80 -25.26 -1.57
N CYS A 229 -8.19 -24.29 -2.27
CA CYS A 229 -8.04 -24.35 -3.73
C CYS A 229 -7.27 -25.61 -4.16
N GLU A 230 -6.23 -25.96 -3.41
CA GLU A 230 -5.46 -27.21 -3.59
C GLU A 230 -6.32 -28.46 -3.34
N GLY A 231 -7.46 -28.31 -2.66
CA GLY A 231 -8.48 -29.33 -2.45
C GLY A 231 -9.40 -29.58 -3.66
N GLY A 232 -9.18 -28.89 -4.78
CA GLY A 232 -9.73 -29.28 -6.08
C GLY A 232 -10.94 -28.47 -6.57
N PHE A 233 -11.23 -27.30 -5.99
CA PHE A 233 -12.27 -26.41 -6.55
C PHE A 233 -11.78 -25.44 -7.61
N GLY A 234 -10.47 -25.30 -7.78
CA GLY A 234 -9.85 -24.45 -8.76
C GLY A 234 -8.42 -24.91 -9.04
N ASP A 235 -7.77 -24.24 -9.99
CA ASP A 235 -6.39 -24.51 -10.36
C ASP A 235 -5.47 -23.59 -9.54
N PRO A 236 -4.65 -24.13 -8.61
CA PRO A 236 -3.70 -23.32 -7.84
C PRO A 236 -2.53 -22.86 -8.72
N HIS A 237 -2.15 -21.59 -8.59
CA HIS A 237 -0.98 -21.00 -9.25
C HIS A 237 -0.27 -20.03 -8.28
N ARG A 238 0.81 -20.50 -7.63
CA ARG A 238 1.47 -19.80 -6.52
C ARG A 238 0.46 -19.50 -5.39
N SER A 239 0.36 -18.25 -4.95
CA SER A 239 -0.62 -17.76 -3.97
C SER A 239 -1.97 -17.36 -4.59
N SER A 240 -2.23 -17.81 -5.83
CA SER A 240 -3.48 -17.55 -6.55
C SER A 240 -4.25 -18.83 -6.83
N CYS A 241 -5.55 -18.68 -7.03
CA CYS A 241 -6.48 -19.74 -7.40
C CYS A 241 -7.29 -19.32 -8.62
N ILE A 242 -7.31 -20.15 -9.65
CA ILE A 242 -7.97 -19.86 -10.92
C ILE A 242 -9.20 -20.75 -11.07
N LEU A 243 -10.37 -20.14 -11.25
CA LEU A 243 -11.63 -20.83 -11.55
C LEU A 243 -12.00 -20.52 -13.00
N LYS A 244 -11.91 -21.53 -13.87
CA LYS A 244 -12.10 -21.34 -15.32
C LYS A 244 -13.54 -21.37 -15.80
N ASP A 245 -14.40 -22.05 -15.04
CA ASP A 245 -15.79 -22.32 -15.42
C ASP A 245 -16.66 -22.25 -14.16
N VAL A 246 -16.98 -21.03 -13.72
CA VAL A 246 -17.74 -20.84 -12.49
C VAL A 246 -19.23 -21.13 -12.69
N GLY A 247 -19.85 -21.77 -11.70
CA GLY A 247 -21.29 -21.99 -11.65
C GLY A 247 -21.93 -21.42 -10.38
N PRO A 248 -23.26 -21.41 -10.27
CA PRO A 248 -23.96 -20.92 -9.09
C PRO A 248 -23.51 -21.56 -7.76
N SER A 249 -23.03 -22.81 -7.80
CA SER A 249 -22.47 -23.54 -6.66
C SER A 249 -21.16 -22.96 -6.13
N ASP A 250 -20.46 -22.16 -6.93
CA ASP A 250 -19.23 -21.44 -6.52
C ASP A 250 -19.56 -20.13 -5.81
N SER A 251 -20.84 -19.75 -5.68
CA SER A 251 -21.23 -18.61 -4.85
C SER A 251 -20.86 -18.85 -3.39
N GLY A 252 -20.18 -17.89 -2.78
CA GLY A 252 -19.62 -18.10 -1.45
C GLY A 252 -18.66 -17.01 -0.99
N VAL A 253 -18.14 -17.19 0.20
CA VAL A 253 -17.15 -16.29 0.82
C VAL A 253 -15.76 -16.87 0.63
N TYR A 254 -14.85 -16.06 0.12
CA TYR A 254 -13.47 -16.42 -0.20
C TYR A 254 -12.48 -15.59 0.62
N TRP A 255 -11.38 -16.19 1.06
CA TRP A 255 -10.29 -15.51 1.79
C TRP A 255 -8.96 -16.22 1.54
N CYS A 256 -7.85 -15.56 1.88
CA CYS A 256 -6.53 -16.17 1.96
C CYS A 256 -6.22 -16.54 3.41
N GLU A 257 -5.65 -17.72 3.61
CA GLU A 257 -5.19 -18.21 4.91
C GLU A 257 -3.70 -18.55 4.85
N SER A 258 -2.96 -18.17 5.90
CA SER A 258 -1.54 -18.50 6.04
C SER A 258 -1.32 -19.95 6.47
N GLU A 259 -0.13 -20.49 6.17
CA GLU A 259 0.27 -21.81 6.65
C GLU A 259 0.17 -21.89 8.19
N GLY A 260 -0.61 -22.86 8.68
CA GLY A 260 -0.91 -23.03 10.10
C GLY A 260 -2.12 -22.24 10.62
N GLY A 261 -2.84 -21.52 9.76
CA GLY A 261 -4.17 -20.95 10.06
C GLY A 261 -4.18 -19.79 11.06
N LYS A 262 -3.03 -19.13 11.28
CA LYS A 262 -2.91 -18.05 12.29
C LYS A 262 -3.37 -16.69 11.77
N GLU A 263 -3.32 -16.48 10.45
CA GLU A 263 -3.64 -15.20 9.83
C GLU A 263 -4.59 -15.39 8.65
N LEU A 264 -5.46 -14.40 8.47
CA LEU A 264 -6.50 -14.35 7.46
C LEU A 264 -6.43 -13.02 6.74
N SER A 265 -6.63 -13.03 5.43
CA SER A 265 -6.86 -11.79 4.66
C SER A 265 -8.25 -11.23 4.88
N ASN A 266 -8.59 -10.14 4.17
CA ASN A 266 -9.99 -9.80 3.94
C ASN A 266 -10.73 -10.98 3.30
N ALA A 267 -12.03 -11.04 3.57
CA ALA A 267 -12.94 -11.96 2.91
C ALA A 267 -13.74 -11.23 1.84
N VAL A 268 -14.07 -11.93 0.75
CA VAL A 268 -14.89 -11.40 -0.34
C VAL A 268 -16.05 -12.36 -0.63
N ASN A 269 -17.25 -11.82 -0.79
CA ASN A 269 -18.44 -12.60 -1.13
C ASN A 269 -18.66 -12.56 -2.64
N ILE A 270 -18.56 -13.71 -3.30
CA ILE A 270 -18.73 -13.87 -4.74
C ILE A 270 -20.11 -14.47 -4.99
N THR A 271 -20.84 -13.86 -5.92
CA THR A 271 -22.14 -14.37 -6.39
C THR A 271 -22.05 -14.71 -7.86
N VAL A 272 -22.43 -15.95 -8.22
CA VAL A 272 -22.48 -16.43 -9.61
C VAL A 272 -23.93 -16.68 -9.99
N SER A 273 -24.40 -15.98 -11.01
CA SER A 273 -25.79 -16.04 -11.49
C SER A 273 -25.90 -16.76 -12.84
N VAL A 274 -26.99 -17.49 -13.05
CA VAL A 274 -27.36 -18.04 -14.36
C VAL A 274 -27.67 -16.91 -15.35
N LYS A 275 -27.24 -17.06 -16.60
CA LYS A 275 -27.45 -16.03 -17.62
C LYS A 275 -28.82 -16.22 -18.26
N TYR A 276 -29.87 -15.70 -17.63
CA TYR A 276 -31.18 -15.68 -18.29
C TYR A 276 -31.17 -14.68 -19.46
N LYS A 277 -31.78 -15.08 -20.58
CA LYS A 277 -32.01 -14.19 -21.74
C LYS A 277 -33.12 -13.20 -21.40
N VAL A 278 -32.80 -12.18 -20.61
CA VAL A 278 -33.68 -11.01 -20.41
C VAL A 278 -33.03 -9.83 -21.11
N LEU A 279 -33.79 -9.21 -22.02
CA LEU A 279 -33.55 -7.88 -22.57
C LEU A 279 -33.50 -6.89 -21.40
N SER A 280 -32.33 -6.71 -20.80
CA SER A 280 -32.11 -5.75 -19.73
C SER A 280 -30.86 -4.94 -20.05
N VAL A 281 -31.02 -3.64 -19.85
CA VAL A 281 -30.04 -2.59 -20.06
C VAL A 281 -28.70 -2.99 -19.43
N SER A 282 -27.60 -2.76 -20.16
CA SER A 282 -26.22 -2.97 -19.72
C SER A 282 -25.92 -2.14 -18.45
N ALA A 283 -26.24 -2.69 -17.28
CA ALA A 283 -25.78 -2.19 -16.01
C ALA A 283 -24.38 -2.75 -15.77
N THR A 284 -23.40 -1.89 -15.49
CA THR A 284 -22.08 -2.33 -15.06
C THR A 284 -22.21 -3.14 -13.77
N PRO A 285 -21.68 -4.36 -13.70
CA PRO A 285 -21.76 -5.18 -12.50
C PRO A 285 -21.04 -4.48 -11.33
N PRO A 286 -21.58 -4.55 -10.10
CA PRO A 286 -21.05 -3.82 -8.96
C PRO A 286 -19.60 -4.25 -8.67
N THR A 287 -18.74 -3.26 -8.43
CA THR A 287 -17.40 -3.48 -7.88
C THR A 287 -17.51 -4.09 -6.49
N CYS A 288 -16.55 -4.93 -6.10
CA CYS A 288 -16.54 -5.51 -4.77
C CYS A 288 -16.42 -4.41 -3.71
N PRO A 289 -17.42 -4.19 -2.83
CA PRO A 289 -17.18 -3.40 -1.64
C PRO A 289 -16.22 -4.19 -0.74
N PRO A 290 -15.16 -3.57 -0.19
CA PRO A 290 -14.38 -4.24 0.85
C PRO A 290 -15.34 -4.55 1.99
N LEU A 291 -15.40 -5.82 2.41
CA LEU A 291 -16.12 -6.19 3.62
C LEU A 291 -15.40 -5.49 4.78
N MET A 292 -15.93 -4.34 5.21
CA MET A 292 -15.28 -3.52 6.23
C MET A 292 -15.12 -4.37 7.49
N SER A 293 -13.88 -4.43 8.01
CA SER A 293 -13.64 -5.09 9.27
C SER A 293 -14.45 -4.38 10.36
N LEU A 294 -15.03 -5.14 11.30
CA LEU A 294 -15.77 -4.59 12.43
C LEU A 294 -15.11 -3.36 13.10
N PRO A 295 -13.77 -3.32 13.32
CA PRO A 295 -13.11 -2.13 13.86
C PRO A 295 -13.15 -0.90 12.94
N THR A 296 -13.09 -1.07 11.61
CA THR A 296 -13.22 0.07 10.68
C THR A 296 -14.62 0.66 10.69
N LEU A 297 -15.66 -0.17 10.79
CA LEU A 297 -17.05 0.29 10.94
C LEU A 297 -17.24 1.07 12.25
N LEU A 298 -16.72 0.54 13.36
CA LEU A 298 -16.74 1.22 14.67
C LEU A 298 -16.04 2.58 14.62
N CYS A 299 -14.87 2.65 13.98
CA CYS A 299 -14.11 3.89 13.84
C CYS A 299 -14.90 4.96 13.07
N ILE A 300 -15.52 4.60 11.94
CA ILE A 300 -16.34 5.53 11.15
C ILE A 300 -17.53 6.04 11.96
N VAL A 301 -18.22 5.15 12.68
CA VAL A 301 -19.35 5.55 13.55
C VAL A 301 -18.89 6.52 14.64
N LEU A 302 -17.75 6.26 15.29
CA LEU A 302 -17.20 7.16 16.31
C LEU A 302 -16.85 8.54 15.74
N VAL A 303 -16.25 8.60 14.54
CA VAL A 303 -15.94 9.86 13.86
C VAL A 303 -17.20 10.65 13.53
N LEU A 304 -18.26 9.98 13.06
CA LEU A 304 -19.55 10.63 12.80
C LEU A 304 -20.21 11.18 14.07
N ILE A 305 -20.11 10.44 15.19
CA ILE A 305 -20.61 10.91 16.49
C ILE A 305 -19.82 12.14 16.95
N LEU A 306 -18.48 12.13 16.85
CA LEU A 306 -17.64 13.26 17.21
C LEU A 306 -17.96 14.49 16.34
N TYR A 307 -18.08 14.30 15.03
CA TYR A 307 -18.40 15.37 14.09
C TYR A 307 -19.78 15.99 14.37
N THR A 308 -20.80 15.18 14.64
CA THR A 308 -22.13 15.66 14.99
C THR A 308 -22.15 16.40 16.33
N ALA A 309 -21.41 15.92 17.34
CA ALA A 309 -21.24 16.62 18.62
C ALA A 309 -20.59 18.01 18.43
N ILE A 310 -19.54 18.10 17.61
CA ILE A 310 -18.89 19.37 17.29
C ILE A 310 -19.88 20.34 16.61
N ILE A 311 -20.66 19.87 15.62
CA ILE A 311 -21.68 20.69 14.97
C ILE A 311 -22.71 21.21 16.00
N ILE A 312 -23.20 20.34 16.89
CA ILE A 312 -24.17 20.73 17.92
C ILE A 312 -23.59 21.81 18.84
N VAL A 313 -22.33 21.66 19.28
CA VAL A 313 -21.64 22.66 20.11
C VAL A 313 -21.48 23.98 19.37
N CYS A 314 -21.09 23.96 18.09
CA CYS A 314 -20.96 25.16 17.26
C CYS A 314 -22.31 25.87 17.09
N VAL A 315 -23.39 25.14 16.80
CA VAL A 315 -24.74 25.70 16.70
C VAL A 315 -25.20 26.29 18.04
N TYR A 316 -24.91 25.60 19.15
CA TYR A 316 -25.24 26.09 20.48
C TYR A 316 -24.48 27.37 20.83
N ALA A 317 -23.17 27.40 20.57
CA ALA A 317 -22.33 28.57 20.76
C ALA A 317 -22.79 29.75 19.90
N TYR A 318 -23.13 29.50 18.62
CA TYR A 318 -23.66 30.51 17.71
C TYR A 318 -25.00 31.07 18.20
N ARG A 319 -25.96 30.21 18.60
CA ARG A 319 -27.24 30.63 19.17
C ARG A 319 -27.07 31.39 20.49
N ARG A 320 -26.12 30.99 21.33
CA ARG A 320 -25.80 31.69 22.58
C ARG A 320 -25.19 33.06 22.31
N TRP A 321 -24.30 33.17 21.32
CA TRP A 321 -23.70 34.42 20.90
C TRP A 321 -24.72 35.40 20.32
N ILE A 322 -25.68 34.93 19.52
CA ILE A 322 -26.78 35.76 19.01
C ILE A 322 -27.60 36.35 20.17
N ARG A 323 -27.97 35.53 21.16
CA ARG A 323 -28.73 36.00 22.34
C ARG A 323 -27.96 37.08 23.11
N ALA A 324 -26.68 36.85 23.39
CA ALA A 324 -25.83 37.85 24.05
C ALA A 324 -25.61 39.14 23.21
N ARG A 325 -25.69 39.05 21.89
CA ARG A 325 -25.60 40.21 20.99
C ARG A 325 -26.91 41.01 20.95
N ALA A 326 -28.05 40.33 21.06
CA ALA A 326 -29.36 40.99 21.18
C ALA A 326 -29.48 41.77 22.51
N GLU A 327 -29.06 41.16 23.63
CA GLU A 327 -29.06 41.82 24.94
C GLU A 327 -28.16 43.06 24.97
N ARG A 328 -26.97 43.02 24.37
CA ARG A 328 -26.08 44.19 24.27
C ARG A 328 -26.68 45.35 23.48
N ARG A 329 -27.38 45.08 22.38
CA ARG A 329 -28.05 46.14 21.59
C ARG A 329 -29.20 46.80 22.34
N ILE A 330 -29.92 46.04 23.17
CA ILE A 330 -31.00 46.58 24.02
C ILE A 330 -30.41 47.49 25.10
N TYR A 331 -29.29 47.08 25.71
CA TYR A 331 -28.61 47.88 26.73
C TYR A 331 -28.05 49.19 26.15
N GLU A 332 -27.43 49.15 24.96
CA GLU A 332 -26.93 50.34 24.26
C GLU A 332 -28.04 51.34 23.92
N GLN A 333 -29.25 50.88 23.55
CA GLN A 333 -30.39 51.77 23.31
C GLN A 333 -30.96 52.38 24.60
N LEU A 334 -30.91 51.67 25.72
CA LEU A 334 -31.37 52.17 27.02
C LEU A 334 -30.40 53.17 27.67
N THR A 335 -29.11 53.16 27.31
CA THR A 335 -28.11 54.12 27.82
C THR A 335 -28.03 55.43 27.02
N LEU A 336 -28.77 55.55 25.90
CA LEU A 336 -28.80 56.73 25.02
C LEU A 336 -30.11 57.53 25.13
N ALA A 337 -30.99 57.19 26.08
CA ALA A 337 -32.20 57.92 26.44
C ALA A 337 -32.06 58.47 27.87
#